data_AF-A0A2S9I4L7-F1
#
_entry.id   AF-A0A2S9I4L7-F1
#
_cell.length_a   1.000
_cell.length_b   1.000
_cell.length_c   1.000
_cell.angle_alpha   90.00
_cell.angle_beta   90.00
_cell.angle_gamma   90.00
#
_symmetry.space_group_name_H-M   'P 1'
#
loop_
_entity.id
_entity.type
_entity.pdbx_description
1 polymer ?
#
loop_
_entity_poly.entity_id
_entity_poly.type
_entity_poly.pdbx_seq_one_letter_code
_entity_poly.pdbx_strand_id
1 'polypeptide(L)'
;MNKLVPALMMAFLVTGCAVHPQPRVAPPPPPQPVVEKPTLSAFDARVGQCRDELDALQSYNVTVYQQYRQRFDRINGQLNKYMDIRGKIGSDIDDIALPKYQFNLRNLCFDIRSELTRQIVKEV
;
A
#
# COMPACT_ATOMS: atom_id res chain seq x y z
N MET A 1 -26.85 -3.56 75.90
CA MET A 1 -26.15 -2.70 76.87
C MET A 1 -24.70 -2.55 76.42
N ASN A 2 -24.30 -1.34 76.05
CA ASN A 2 -22.98 -0.92 75.54
C ASN A 2 -21.80 -1.40 76.39
N LYS A 3 -20.60 -1.54 75.77
CA LYS A 3 -19.32 -0.97 76.23
C LYS A 3 -18.28 -0.79 75.09
N LEU A 4 -17.79 0.45 74.98
CA LEU A 4 -16.42 0.94 74.71
C LEU A 4 -15.69 0.72 73.35
N VAL A 5 -15.31 1.88 72.76
CA VAL A 5 -14.38 2.23 71.65
C VAL A 5 -13.07 2.72 72.32
N PRO A 6 -11.80 2.67 71.78
CA PRO A 6 -11.38 3.36 70.55
C PRO A 6 -10.10 2.90 69.80
N ALA A 7 -9.72 3.72 68.80
CA ALA A 7 -8.48 3.83 68.01
C ALA A 7 -8.66 3.35 66.55
N LEU A 8 -8.31 4.10 65.49
CA LEU A 8 -7.51 5.30 65.34
C LEU A 8 -7.72 5.81 63.89
N MET A 9 -7.73 7.14 63.65
CA MET A 9 -7.26 7.87 62.44
C MET A 9 -7.81 7.46 61.05
N MET A 10 -8.23 8.32 60.13
CA MET A 10 -7.77 9.65 59.77
C MET A 10 -8.82 10.22 58.80
N ALA A 11 -9.33 11.42 59.04
CA ALA A 11 -10.15 12.15 58.08
C ALA A 11 -9.23 12.96 57.16
N PHE A 12 -9.12 12.57 55.89
CA PHE A 12 -8.59 13.45 54.84
C PHE A 12 -9.75 14.25 54.25
N LEU A 13 -9.69 15.56 54.45
CA LEU A 13 -10.56 16.55 53.81
C LEU A 13 -10.29 16.53 52.30
N VAL A 14 -11.25 16.06 51.51
CA VAL A 14 -11.25 16.25 50.06
C VAL A 14 -11.97 17.57 49.77
N THR A 15 -11.20 18.62 49.53
CA THR A 15 -11.65 19.86 48.89
C THR A 15 -12.12 19.54 47.47
N GLY A 16 -13.41 19.71 47.20
CA GLY A 16 -13.97 19.61 45.86
C GLY A 16 -13.65 20.86 45.04
N CYS A 17 -13.06 20.69 43.85
CA CYS A 17 -13.00 21.73 42.83
C CYS A 17 -14.30 21.70 42.01
N ALA A 18 -15.05 22.81 42.02
CA ALA A 18 -16.17 23.00 41.13
C ALA A 18 -15.65 23.18 39.68
N VAL A 19 -16.01 22.25 38.80
CA VAL A 19 -15.72 22.32 37.35
C VAL A 19 -16.74 23.22 36.68
N HIS A 20 -16.26 24.31 36.09
CA HIS A 20 -17.05 25.22 35.26
C HIS A 20 -17.33 24.57 33.89
N PRO A 21 -18.56 24.59 33.35
CA PRO A 21 -18.85 23.95 32.06
C PRO A 21 -18.24 24.76 30.90
N GLN A 22 -17.24 24.19 30.23
CA GLN A 22 -16.67 24.74 29.00
C GLN A 22 -17.50 24.25 27.79
N PRO A 23 -17.84 25.12 26.80
CA PRO A 23 -18.53 24.70 25.58
C PRO A 23 -17.68 23.68 24.80
N ARG A 24 -18.22 22.47 24.59
CA ARG A 24 -17.54 21.43 23.80
C ARG A 24 -17.55 21.82 22.31
N VAL A 25 -16.40 22.23 21.80
CA VAL A 25 -16.12 22.22 20.36
C VAL A 25 -16.04 20.76 19.92
N ALA A 26 -16.81 20.37 18.90
CA ALA A 26 -16.76 19.02 18.35
C ALA A 26 -15.34 18.72 17.84
N PRO A 27 -14.77 17.53 18.12
CA PRO A 27 -13.47 17.16 17.56
C PRO A 27 -13.55 17.12 16.03
N PRO A 28 -12.48 17.53 15.33
CA PRO A 28 -12.44 17.44 13.88
C PRO A 28 -12.63 15.99 13.42
N PRO A 29 -13.27 15.75 12.27
CA PRO A 29 -13.43 14.41 11.73
C PRO A 29 -12.07 13.73 11.56
N PRO A 30 -11.97 12.41 11.82
CA PRO A 30 -10.72 11.69 11.64
C PRO A 30 -10.21 11.86 10.20
N PRO A 31 -8.88 11.94 9.99
CA PRO A 31 -8.32 12.04 8.66
C PRO A 31 -8.85 10.88 7.81
N GLN A 32 -9.50 11.21 6.70
CA GLN A 32 -9.91 10.21 5.73
C GLN A 32 -8.65 9.50 5.22
N PRO A 33 -8.68 8.17 4.99
CA PRO A 33 -7.55 7.48 4.38
C PRO A 33 -7.29 8.12 3.01
N VAL A 34 -6.20 8.87 2.90
CA VAL A 34 -5.72 9.38 1.62
C VAL A 34 -5.31 8.13 0.85
N VAL A 35 -6.12 7.75 -0.14
CA VAL A 35 -5.69 6.76 -1.13
C VAL A 35 -4.59 7.42 -1.93
N GLU A 36 -3.35 7.26 -1.48
CA GLU A 36 -2.19 7.82 -2.16
C GLU A 36 -2.09 7.19 -3.55
N LYS A 37 -2.35 8.00 -4.58
CA LYS A 37 -2.18 7.58 -5.97
C LYS A 37 -0.71 7.22 -6.14
N PRO A 38 -0.37 5.99 -6.56
CA PRO A 38 1.03 5.61 -6.73
C PRO A 38 1.74 6.60 -7.64
N THR A 39 2.85 7.15 -7.16
CA THR A 39 3.69 8.02 -7.97
C THR A 39 4.33 7.22 -9.12
N LEU A 40 4.69 7.91 -10.21
CA LEU A 40 5.43 7.30 -11.31
C LEU A 40 6.73 6.64 -10.81
N SER A 41 7.46 7.28 -9.91
CA SER A 41 8.70 6.73 -9.36
C SER A 41 8.50 5.41 -8.60
N ALA A 42 7.43 5.31 -7.78
CA ALA A 42 7.11 4.08 -7.06
C ALA A 42 6.63 2.97 -8.01
N PHE A 43 5.99 3.32 -9.12
CA PHE A 43 5.65 2.38 -10.17
C PHE A 43 6.90 1.86 -10.89
N ASP A 44 7.80 2.74 -11.31
CA ASP A 44 9.03 2.39 -12.03
C ASP A 44 9.92 1.47 -11.19
N ALA A 45 10.06 1.73 -9.89
CA ALA A 45 10.83 0.88 -8.98
C ALA A 45 10.26 -0.55 -8.89
N ARG A 46 8.94 -0.69 -8.81
CA ARG A 46 8.26 -2.02 -8.79
C ARG A 46 8.42 -2.76 -10.12
N VAL A 47 8.39 -2.02 -11.23
CA VAL A 47 8.63 -2.59 -12.57
C VAL A 47 10.08 -3.05 -12.70
N GLY A 48 11.04 -2.29 -12.15
CA GLY A 48 12.44 -2.70 -12.07
C GLY A 48 12.62 -4.02 -11.33
N GLN A 49 12.10 -4.12 -10.11
CA GLN A 49 12.16 -5.38 -9.35
C GLN A 49 11.49 -6.55 -10.09
N CYS A 50 10.36 -6.30 -10.75
CA CYS A 50 9.66 -7.31 -11.55
C CYS A 50 10.50 -7.80 -12.74
N ARG A 51 11.32 -6.95 -13.34
CA ARG A 51 12.27 -7.36 -14.38
C ARG A 51 13.35 -8.29 -13.81
N ASP A 52 13.89 -7.96 -12.64
CA ASP A 52 14.89 -8.80 -11.97
C ASP A 52 14.31 -10.17 -11.60
N GLU A 53 13.06 -10.21 -11.10
CA GLU A 53 12.32 -11.44 -10.80
C GLU A 53 12.10 -12.29 -12.08
N LEU A 54 11.79 -11.64 -13.21
CA LEU A 54 11.67 -12.33 -14.49
C LEU A 54 13.00 -12.93 -14.94
N ASP A 55 14.10 -12.19 -14.82
CA ASP A 55 15.41 -12.68 -15.23
C ASP A 55 15.88 -13.83 -14.31
N ALA A 56 15.54 -13.81 -13.01
CA ALA A 56 15.76 -14.94 -12.11
C ALA A 56 14.97 -16.19 -12.52
N LEU A 57 13.75 -16.04 -13.05
CA LEU A 57 12.92 -17.15 -13.52
C LEU A 57 13.57 -17.94 -14.67
N GLN A 58 14.48 -17.32 -15.43
CA GLN A 58 15.22 -17.98 -16.50
C GLN A 58 16.03 -19.18 -15.99
N SER A 59 16.60 -19.08 -14.78
CA SER A 59 17.41 -20.14 -14.17
C SER A 59 16.58 -21.35 -13.74
N TYR A 60 15.30 -21.15 -13.41
CA TYR A 60 14.39 -22.21 -12.98
C TYR A 60 13.66 -22.86 -14.16
N ASN A 61 13.18 -22.06 -15.11
CA ASN A 61 12.41 -22.58 -16.23
C ASN A 61 12.48 -21.65 -17.45
N VAL A 62 13.35 -22.01 -18.41
CA VAL A 62 13.56 -21.22 -19.63
C VAL A 62 12.30 -21.07 -20.48
N THR A 63 11.45 -22.10 -20.56
CA THR A 63 10.21 -22.05 -21.36
C THR A 63 9.23 -21.05 -20.78
N VAL A 64 9.01 -21.11 -19.46
CA VAL A 64 8.13 -20.19 -18.74
C VAL A 64 8.69 -18.76 -18.76
N TYR A 65 10.01 -18.60 -18.60
CA TYR A 65 10.69 -17.31 -18.78
C TYR A 65 10.38 -16.69 -20.14
N GLN A 66 10.57 -17.42 -21.24
CA GLN A 66 10.33 -16.88 -22.59
C GLN A 66 8.87 -16.42 -22.77
N GLN A 67 7.91 -17.16 -22.22
CA GLN A 67 6.49 -16.77 -22.27
C GLN A 67 6.23 -15.46 -21.53
N TYR A 68 6.75 -15.31 -20.31
CA TYR A 68 6.60 -14.08 -19.54
C TYR A 68 7.40 -12.92 -20.12
N ARG A 69 8.58 -13.16 -20.70
CA ARG A 69 9.40 -12.15 -21.37
C ARG A 69 8.69 -11.52 -22.55
N GLN A 70 8.10 -12.35 -23.42
CA GLN A 70 7.31 -11.84 -24.54
C GLN A 70 6.10 -11.01 -24.09
N ARG A 71 5.41 -11.43 -23.02
CA ARG A 71 4.28 -10.67 -22.45
C ARG A 71 4.75 -9.35 -21.85
N PHE A 72 5.85 -9.36 -21.09
CA PHE A 72 6.43 -8.17 -20.49
C PHE A 72 6.81 -7.15 -21.55
N ASP A 73 7.59 -7.57 -22.56
CA ASP A 73 8.08 -6.67 -23.59
C ASP A 73 6.93 -6.09 -24.42
N ARG A 74 5.85 -6.86 -24.63
CA ARG A 74 4.61 -6.36 -25.25
C ARG A 74 3.93 -5.28 -24.42
N ILE A 75 3.63 -5.54 -23.14
CA ILE A 75 2.91 -4.60 -22.27
C ILE A 75 3.76 -3.34 -22.04
N ASN A 76 5.06 -3.51 -21.77
CA ASN A 76 5.97 -2.40 -21.58
C ASN A 76 6.13 -1.56 -22.86
N GLY A 77 6.20 -2.21 -24.03
CA GLY A 77 6.23 -1.50 -25.32
C GLY A 77 4.95 -0.70 -25.60
N GLN A 78 3.79 -1.18 -25.17
CA GLN A 78 2.54 -0.42 -25.24
C GLN A 78 2.55 0.80 -24.32
N LEU A 79 3.03 0.64 -23.08
CA LEU A 79 3.18 1.75 -22.14
C LEU A 79 4.19 2.79 -22.66
N ASN A 80 5.33 2.38 -23.21
CA ASN A 80 6.32 3.31 -23.76
C ASN A 80 5.75 4.14 -24.91
N LYS A 81 5.07 3.50 -25.87
CA LYS A 81 4.38 4.20 -26.96
C LYS A 81 3.37 5.22 -26.45
N TYR A 82 2.67 4.88 -25.36
CA TYR A 82 1.75 5.81 -24.71
C TYR A 82 2.50 6.99 -24.07
N MET A 83 3.58 6.72 -23.34
CA MET A 83 4.40 7.75 -22.70
C MET A 83 4.98 8.74 -23.73
N ASP A 84 5.37 8.27 -24.92
CA ASP A 84 5.89 9.09 -26.03
C ASP A 84 4.88 10.13 -26.55
N ILE A 85 3.58 9.81 -26.47
CA ILE A 85 2.50 10.70 -26.92
C ILE A 85 1.79 11.40 -25.77
N ARG A 86 2.09 11.05 -24.51
CA ARG A 86 1.36 11.51 -23.32
C ARG A 86 1.30 13.04 -23.20
N GLY A 87 2.36 13.75 -23.60
CA GLY A 87 2.39 15.21 -23.59
C GLY A 87 1.56 15.87 -24.69
N LYS A 88 1.00 15.11 -25.63
CA LYS A 88 0.21 15.59 -26.78
C LYS A 88 -1.27 15.25 -26.67
N ILE A 89 -1.69 14.60 -25.58
CA ILE A 89 -3.08 14.21 -25.33
C ILE A 89 -3.66 15.02 -24.18
N GLY A 90 -4.99 15.13 -24.13
CA GLY A 90 -5.72 15.77 -23.03
C GLY A 90 -5.57 14.99 -21.71
N SER A 91 -5.69 15.69 -20.58
CA SER A 91 -5.61 15.08 -19.24
C SER A 91 -6.72 14.07 -18.98
N ASP A 92 -7.89 14.26 -19.59
CA ASP A 92 -9.03 13.34 -19.55
C ASP A 92 -8.68 11.95 -20.14
N ILE A 93 -7.92 11.93 -21.24
CA ILE A 93 -7.40 10.69 -21.81
C ILE A 93 -6.32 10.12 -20.88
N ASP A 94 -5.44 10.95 -20.32
CA ASP A 94 -4.36 10.49 -19.44
C ASP A 94 -4.86 9.81 -18.16
N ASP A 95 -5.91 10.39 -17.55
CA ASP A 95 -6.55 9.88 -16.35
C ASP A 95 -7.17 8.49 -16.53
N ILE A 96 -7.47 8.09 -17.77
CA ILE A 96 -8.01 6.77 -18.10
C ILE A 96 -6.91 5.82 -18.60
N ALA A 97 -6.07 6.31 -19.51
CA ALA A 97 -5.13 5.47 -20.23
C ALA A 97 -3.94 5.04 -19.35
N LEU A 98 -3.35 5.96 -18.58
CA LEU A 98 -2.18 5.64 -17.76
C LEU A 98 -2.49 4.57 -16.70
N PRO A 99 -3.59 4.65 -15.91
CA PRO A 99 -3.91 3.60 -14.94
C PRO A 99 -4.12 2.23 -15.57
N LYS A 100 -4.69 2.16 -16.78
CA LYS A 100 -4.85 0.89 -17.51
C LYS A 100 -3.50 0.25 -17.83
N TYR A 101 -2.55 1.01 -18.39
CA TYR A 101 -1.22 0.47 -18.69
C TYR A 101 -0.47 0.06 -17.42
N GLN A 102 -0.53 0.90 -16.38
CA GLN A 102 0.08 0.59 -15.08
C GLN A 102 -0.52 -0.66 -14.44
N PHE A 103 -1.85 -0.84 -14.51
CA PHE A 103 -2.53 -2.01 -13.99
C PHE A 103 -2.09 -3.28 -14.74
N ASN A 104 -2.09 -3.24 -16.08
CA ASN A 104 -1.68 -4.39 -16.89
C ASN A 104 -0.25 -4.85 -16.55
N LEU A 105 0.67 -3.91 -16.38
CA LEU A 105 2.05 -4.25 -16.04
C LEU A 105 2.17 -4.76 -14.59
N ARG A 106 1.45 -4.15 -13.64
CA ARG A 106 1.40 -4.63 -12.24
C ARG A 106 0.84 -6.05 -12.14
N ASN A 107 -0.22 -6.35 -12.89
CA ASN A 107 -0.82 -7.68 -12.90
C ASN A 107 0.16 -8.71 -13.45
N LEU A 108 0.82 -8.42 -14.57
CA LEU A 108 1.86 -9.30 -15.11
C LEU A 108 3.01 -9.51 -14.10
N CYS A 109 3.43 -8.45 -13.41
CA CYS A 109 4.48 -8.56 -12.39
C CYS A 109 4.06 -9.42 -11.19
N PHE A 110 2.79 -9.39 -10.81
CA PHE A 110 2.25 -10.30 -9.81
C PHE A 110 2.29 -11.76 -10.30
N ASP A 111 1.91 -12.01 -11.55
CA ASP A 111 1.95 -13.35 -12.15
C ASP A 111 3.39 -13.91 -12.18
N ILE A 112 4.36 -13.09 -12.61
CA ILE A 112 5.79 -13.44 -12.64
C ILE A 112 6.29 -13.80 -11.24
N ARG A 113 6.03 -12.95 -10.24
CA ARG A 113 6.46 -13.20 -8.86
C ARG A 113 5.85 -14.48 -8.31
N SER A 114 4.57 -14.69 -8.58
CA SER A 114 3.84 -15.88 -8.12
C SER A 114 4.43 -17.15 -8.72
N GLU A 115 4.77 -17.12 -10.02
CA GLU A 115 5.40 -18.25 -10.69
C GLU A 115 6.83 -18.50 -10.20
N LEU A 116 7.65 -17.45 -10.07
CA LEU A 116 9.00 -17.59 -9.51
C LEU A 116 8.96 -18.17 -8.09
N THR A 117 8.07 -17.67 -7.24
CA THR A 117 7.87 -18.20 -5.89
C THR A 117 7.49 -19.68 -5.92
N ARG A 118 6.61 -20.07 -6.85
CA ARG A 118 6.22 -21.48 -7.03
C ARG A 118 7.42 -22.35 -7.43
N GLN A 119 8.29 -21.88 -8.34
CA GLN A 119 9.47 -22.62 -8.75
C GLN A 119 10.46 -22.77 -7.58
N ILE A 120 10.73 -21.68 -6.85
CA ILE A 120 11.60 -21.68 -5.66
C ILE A 120 11.11 -22.70 -4.63
N VAL A 121 9.82 -22.67 -4.28
CA VAL A 121 9.26 -23.58 -3.24
C VAL A 121 9.21 -25.03 -3.69
N LYS A 122 9.13 -25.31 -5.00
CA LYS A 122 9.16 -26.69 -5.53
C LYS A 122 10.55 -27.30 -5.58
N GLU A 123 11.60 -26.50 -5.67
CA GLU A 123 12.98 -26.98 -5.72
C GLU A 123 13.62 -27.19 -4.34
N VAL A 124 12.96 -26.73 -3.26
CA VAL A 124 13.33 -27.02 -1.86
C VAL A 124 12.75 -28.37 -1.44
#